data_AF-A0A4Z1L316-F1
#
_entry.id   AF-A0A4Z1L316-F1
#
_cell.length_a   1.000
_cell.length_b   1.000
_cell.length_c   1.000
_cell.angle_alpha   90.00
_cell.angle_beta   90.00
_cell.angle_gamma   90.00
#
_symmetry.space_group_name_H-M   'P 1'
#
loop_
_entity.id
_entity.type
_entity.pdbx_description
1 polymer ?
#
loop_
_entity_poly.entity_id
_entity_poly.type
_entity_poly.pdbx_seq_one_letter_code
_entity_poly.pdbx_strand_id
1 'polypeptide(L)'
;MGFQYQIHEDRFNDASQVAPGQISIATNPIPEGVDIFMTHGPPHTILDQVDGSYKGCRNLLRAVGRVRPLMHCFGHIHEGNGANLVTWKPDGSVKDPSLATPMETEQVNEYPCTNEWPIQSGKQTLMVNAAIMMNTAEGMRPNYKPFVVSLDLPRHH
;
A
#
# COMPACT_ATOMS: atom_id res chain seq x y z
N MET A 1 -4.14 -11.79 -11.77
CA MET A 1 -3.45 -10.53 -12.10
C MET A 1 -4.31 -9.39 -11.56
N GLY A 2 -3.80 -8.58 -10.64
CA GLY A 2 -4.59 -7.56 -9.92
C GLY A 2 -4.74 -6.22 -10.64
N PHE A 3 -4.21 -6.11 -11.85
CA PHE A 3 -4.11 -4.87 -12.62
C PHE A 3 -4.49 -5.14 -14.07
N GLN A 4 -5.31 -4.26 -14.66
CA GLN A 4 -5.87 -4.40 -16.02
C GLN A 4 -5.12 -3.49 -17.02
N TYR A 5 -3.79 -3.56 -17.03
CA TYR A 5 -2.91 -2.83 -17.95
C TYR A 5 -1.58 -3.57 -18.07
N GLN A 6 -0.79 -3.23 -19.09
CA GLN A 6 0.48 -3.89 -19.36
C GLN A 6 1.54 -3.54 -18.32
N ILE A 7 2.54 -4.40 -18.15
CA ILE A 7 3.62 -4.19 -17.16
C ILE A 7 4.47 -2.96 -17.44
N HIS A 8 4.47 -2.46 -18.68
CA HIS A 8 5.19 -1.26 -19.10
C HIS A 8 4.32 0.01 -19.11
N GLU A 9 3.03 -0.13 -18.74
CA GLU A 9 2.08 0.98 -18.66
C GLU A 9 1.96 1.47 -17.22
N ASP A 10 2.09 2.79 -17.04
CA ASP A 10 1.94 3.46 -15.75
C ASP A 10 0.62 4.24 -15.71
N ARG A 11 -0.30 3.76 -14.88
CA ARG A 11 -1.61 4.39 -14.68
C ARG A 11 -1.62 5.42 -13.54
N PHE A 12 -0.57 5.49 -12.73
CA PHE A 12 -0.56 6.24 -11.48
C PHE A 12 0.28 7.51 -11.53
N ASN A 13 1.34 7.51 -12.33
CA ASN A 13 2.25 8.65 -12.48
C ASN A 13 2.04 9.36 -13.82
N ASP A 14 2.18 10.68 -13.82
CA ASP A 14 2.21 11.45 -15.06
C ASP A 14 3.52 11.22 -15.85
N ALA A 15 3.55 11.68 -17.10
CA ALA A 15 4.68 11.45 -18.01
C ALA A 15 6.03 12.00 -17.51
N SER A 16 6.06 12.98 -16.61
CA SER A 16 7.30 13.48 -15.99
C SER A 16 7.77 12.61 -14.82
N GLN A 17 6.88 11.77 -14.27
CA GLN A 17 7.08 10.98 -13.08
C GLN A 17 7.17 9.48 -13.34
N VAL A 18 7.12 9.00 -14.57
CA VAL A 18 7.29 7.56 -14.88
C VAL A 18 8.73 7.08 -14.71
N ALA A 19 8.91 5.78 -14.47
CA ALA A 19 10.23 5.16 -14.46
C ALA A 19 10.79 4.99 -15.89
N PRO A 20 12.12 4.88 -16.07
CA PRO A 20 12.70 4.59 -17.38
C PRO A 20 12.09 3.32 -18.01
N GLY A 21 11.70 3.42 -19.28
CA GLY A 21 11.08 2.31 -20.02
C GLY A 21 9.60 2.07 -19.71
N GLN A 22 8.97 2.92 -18.90
CA GLN A 22 7.52 2.93 -18.68
C GLN A 22 6.85 4.04 -19.50
N ILE A 23 5.58 3.82 -19.86
CA ILE A 23 4.75 4.79 -20.59
C ILE A 23 3.57 5.18 -19.71
N SER A 24 3.40 6.48 -19.44
CA SER A 24 2.22 6.95 -18.73
C SER A 24 0.98 6.78 -19.60
N ILE A 25 -0.01 6.05 -19.08
CA ILE A 25 -1.37 5.95 -19.62
C ILE A 25 -2.38 6.64 -18.69
N ALA A 26 -1.88 7.41 -17.71
CA ALA A 26 -2.71 8.02 -16.69
C ALA A 26 -3.56 9.16 -17.30
N THR A 27 -4.89 9.02 -17.26
CA THR A 27 -5.81 10.12 -17.58
C THR A 27 -6.00 11.06 -16.38
N ASN A 28 -5.89 10.50 -15.17
CA ASN A 28 -5.93 11.20 -13.89
C ASN A 28 -4.79 10.63 -13.03
N PRO A 29 -3.54 11.11 -13.20
CA PRO A 29 -2.44 10.68 -12.36
C PRO A 29 -2.74 11.02 -10.89
N ILE A 30 -2.13 10.28 -9.97
CA ILE A 30 -2.35 10.52 -8.53
C ILE A 30 -1.83 11.93 -8.21
N PRO A 31 -2.69 12.83 -7.68
CA PRO A 31 -2.27 14.17 -7.31
C PRO A 31 -1.44 14.14 -6.02
N GLU A 32 -0.73 15.22 -5.75
CA GLU A 32 -0.09 15.46 -4.46
C GLU A 32 -1.15 15.75 -3.37
N GLY A 33 -0.78 15.58 -2.10
CA GLY A 33 -1.66 15.93 -0.97
C GLY A 33 -2.82 14.95 -0.72
N VAL A 34 -2.75 13.73 -1.28
CA VAL A 34 -3.73 12.67 -0.97
C VAL A 34 -3.45 12.12 0.42
N ASP A 35 -4.45 12.11 1.30
CA ASP A 35 -4.30 11.51 2.64
C ASP A 35 -4.58 10.01 2.65
N ILE A 36 -5.61 9.58 1.92
CA ILE A 36 -6.03 8.17 1.84
C ILE A 36 -6.08 7.76 0.38
N PHE A 37 -5.37 6.69 0.07
CA PHE A 37 -5.32 6.10 -1.25
C PHE A 37 -5.83 4.67 -1.23
N MET A 38 -6.54 4.27 -2.28
CA MET A 38 -7.12 2.93 -2.38
C MET A 38 -6.90 2.32 -3.76
N THR A 39 -6.45 1.06 -3.79
CA THR A 39 -6.32 0.27 -5.02
C THR A 39 -6.82 -1.14 -4.82
N HIS A 40 -7.12 -1.84 -5.90
CA HIS A 40 -7.50 -3.25 -5.78
C HIS A 40 -6.30 -4.12 -5.37
N GLY A 41 -5.18 -4.00 -6.10
CA GLY A 41 -3.95 -4.77 -5.84
C GLY A 41 -2.90 -3.96 -5.07
N PRO A 42 -1.88 -4.65 -4.53
CA PRO A 42 -0.85 -4.06 -3.68
C PRO A 42 0.25 -3.34 -4.47
N PRO A 43 0.96 -2.37 -3.86
CA PRO A 43 2.26 -1.92 -4.37
C PRO A 43 3.29 -3.06 -4.28
N HIS A 44 4.27 -3.05 -5.18
CA HIS A 44 5.33 -4.06 -5.18
C HIS A 44 6.05 -4.13 -3.82
N THR A 45 6.43 -5.32 -3.38
CA THR A 45 7.16 -5.61 -2.12
C THR A 45 6.44 -5.29 -0.81
N ILE A 46 5.20 -4.83 -0.85
CA ILE A 46 4.41 -4.49 0.34
C ILE A 46 3.18 -5.39 0.40
N LEU A 47 3.20 -6.36 1.31
CA LEU A 47 2.07 -7.28 1.55
C LEU A 47 1.57 -7.98 0.25
N ASP A 48 2.49 -8.28 -0.65
CA ASP A 48 2.23 -8.75 -2.02
C ASP A 48 2.95 -10.06 -2.39
N GLN A 49 3.51 -10.76 -1.39
CA GLN A 49 4.24 -12.01 -1.62
C GLN A 49 3.27 -13.18 -1.81
N VAL A 50 3.47 -13.92 -2.90
CA VAL A 50 2.76 -15.17 -3.23
C VAL A 50 3.80 -16.19 -3.69
N ASP A 51 3.84 -17.35 -3.04
CA ASP A 51 4.76 -18.45 -3.35
C ASP A 51 6.23 -18.00 -3.46
N GLY A 52 6.67 -17.15 -2.53
CA GLY A 52 8.03 -16.63 -2.49
C GLY A 52 8.34 -15.52 -3.51
N SER A 53 7.35 -15.08 -4.30
CA SER A 53 7.53 -14.04 -5.34
C SER A 53 6.61 -12.83 -5.11
N TYR A 54 7.09 -11.63 -5.48
CA TYR A 54 6.33 -10.39 -5.37
C TYR A 54 5.40 -10.19 -6.57
N LYS A 55 4.13 -9.87 -6.33
CA LYS A 55 3.09 -9.70 -7.37
C LYS A 55 2.53 -8.28 -7.49
N GLY A 56 2.97 -7.37 -6.63
CA GLY A 56 2.51 -5.99 -6.60
C GLY A 56 3.10 -5.12 -7.73
N CYS A 57 2.52 -3.94 -7.91
CA CYS A 57 2.88 -3.04 -9.00
C CYS A 57 4.01 -2.08 -8.60
N ARG A 58 5.07 -2.02 -9.42
CA ARG A 58 6.23 -1.11 -9.19
C ARG A 58 5.87 0.35 -9.43
N ASN A 59 5.07 0.63 -10.46
CA ASN A 59 4.59 1.97 -10.77
C ASN A 59 3.69 2.52 -9.63
N LEU A 60 2.88 1.63 -9.04
CA LEU A 60 2.08 1.93 -7.85
C LEU A 60 2.95 2.28 -6.65
N LEU A 61 3.95 1.45 -6.33
CA LEU A 61 4.88 1.72 -5.22
C LEU A 61 5.55 3.09 -5.38
N ARG A 62 6.01 3.40 -6.59
CA ARG A 62 6.62 4.70 -6.92
C ARG A 62 5.65 5.86 -6.70
N ALA A 63 4.40 5.73 -7.14
CA ALA A 63 3.40 6.76 -6.97
C ALA A 63 3.07 7.01 -5.49
N VAL A 64 2.95 5.94 -4.69
CA VAL A 64 2.73 6.04 -3.24
C VAL A 64 3.94 6.65 -2.54
N GLY A 65 5.17 6.30 -2.93
CA GLY A 65 6.39 6.89 -2.35
C GLY A 65 6.63 8.35 -2.71
N ARG A 66 6.10 8.80 -3.86
CA ARG A 66 6.05 10.20 -4.29
C ARG A 66 5.04 10.99 -3.46
N VAL A 67 3.79 10.53 -3.44
CA VAL A 67 2.65 11.27 -2.85
C VAL A 67 2.62 11.15 -1.32
N ARG A 68 3.08 10.03 -0.78
CA ARG A 68 3.18 9.70 0.65
C ARG A 68 1.86 9.94 1.42
N PRO A 69 0.77 9.24 1.05
CA PRO A 69 -0.48 9.34 1.78
C PRO A 69 -0.31 8.85 3.22
N LEU A 70 -1.19 9.29 4.12
CA LEU A 70 -1.26 8.74 5.47
C LEU A 70 -1.59 7.25 5.44
N MET A 71 -2.51 6.84 4.56
CA MET A 71 -2.89 5.44 4.40
C MET A 71 -3.04 5.05 2.93
N HIS A 72 -2.53 3.86 2.58
CA HIS A 72 -2.86 3.16 1.35
C HIS A 72 -3.53 1.83 1.70
N CYS A 73 -4.82 1.70 1.36
CA CYS A 73 -5.58 0.48 1.55
C CYS A 73 -5.74 -0.28 0.23
N PHE A 74 -5.53 -1.59 0.26
CA PHE A 74 -5.61 -2.46 -0.90
C PHE A 74 -6.00 -3.88 -0.51
N GLY A 75 -6.05 -4.79 -1.48
CA GLY A 75 -6.38 -6.20 -1.27
C GLY A 75 -5.75 -7.11 -2.31
N HIS A 76 -6.56 -7.99 -2.90
CA HIS A 76 -6.22 -8.94 -3.97
C HIS A 76 -5.32 -10.11 -3.54
N ILE A 77 -4.25 -9.86 -2.78
CA ILE A 77 -3.32 -10.89 -2.30
C ILE A 77 -3.75 -11.31 -0.89
N HIS A 78 -4.41 -12.46 -0.80
CA HIS A 78 -5.03 -12.95 0.42
C HIS A 78 -4.00 -13.28 1.50
N GLU A 79 -2.89 -13.92 1.11
CA GLU A 79 -1.76 -14.29 1.94
C GLU A 79 -1.06 -13.08 2.56
N GLY A 80 -1.26 -11.90 1.96
CA GLY A 80 -0.72 -10.63 2.43
C GLY A 80 -1.65 -9.87 3.37
N ASN A 81 -2.81 -10.40 3.78
CA ASN A 81 -3.69 -9.71 4.74
C ASN A 81 -2.88 -9.26 5.97
N GLY A 82 -2.96 -7.97 6.29
CA GLY A 82 -2.13 -7.38 7.33
C GLY A 82 -2.02 -5.86 7.18
N ALA A 83 -1.30 -5.25 8.10
CA ALA A 83 -0.98 -3.84 8.05
C ALA A 83 0.51 -3.62 8.33
N ASN A 84 1.17 -2.76 7.57
CA ASN A 84 2.55 -2.36 7.76
C ASN A 84 2.65 -0.85 7.75
N LEU A 85 3.42 -0.26 8.66
CA LEU A 85 3.82 1.14 8.50
C LEU A 85 5.06 1.19 7.61
N VAL A 86 5.07 2.01 6.56
CA VAL A 86 6.21 2.12 5.63
C VAL A 86 6.85 3.48 5.77
N THR A 87 8.15 3.51 6.07
CA THR A 87 8.95 4.75 6.13
C THR A 87 9.66 5.00 4.80
N TRP A 88 9.48 6.20 4.26
CA TRP A 88 10.09 6.66 3.01
C TRP A 88 11.41 7.37 3.26
N LYS A 89 12.39 7.12 2.40
CA LYS A 89 13.58 7.96 2.28
C LYS A 89 13.21 9.30 1.62
N PRO A 90 14.04 10.35 1.77
CA PRO A 90 13.78 11.65 1.15
C PRO A 90 13.56 11.58 -0.37
N ASP A 91 14.21 10.63 -1.06
CA ASP A 91 14.07 10.37 -2.50
C ASP A 91 12.78 9.62 -2.90
N GLY A 92 11.91 9.28 -1.95
CA GLY A 92 10.67 8.53 -2.19
C GLY A 92 10.84 7.02 -2.30
N SER A 93 12.06 6.49 -2.14
CA SER A 93 12.28 5.04 -2.01
C SER A 93 11.93 4.53 -0.62
N VAL A 94 11.60 3.24 -0.52
CA VAL A 94 11.33 2.59 0.78
C VAL A 94 12.64 2.42 1.55
N LYS A 95 12.63 2.67 2.86
CA LYS A 95 13.75 2.31 3.75
C LYS A 95 13.86 0.79 3.86
N ASP A 96 15.06 0.26 4.03
CA ASP A 96 15.24 -1.16 4.38
C ASP A 96 14.39 -1.50 5.62
N PRO A 97 13.46 -2.46 5.53
CA PRO A 97 12.60 -2.86 6.66
C PRO A 97 13.39 -3.27 7.91
N SER A 98 14.59 -3.85 7.74
CA SER A 98 15.46 -4.22 8.87
C SER A 98 16.03 -3.02 9.64
N LEU A 99 15.99 -1.83 9.02
CA LEU A 99 16.44 -0.57 9.61
C LEU A 99 15.27 0.29 10.12
N ALA A 100 14.02 -0.15 9.94
CA ALA A 100 12.84 0.54 10.45
C ALA A 100 12.69 0.26 11.96
N THR A 101 12.09 1.19 12.71
CA THR A 101 11.74 0.89 14.11
C THR A 101 10.66 -0.21 14.14
N PRO A 102 10.53 -1.04 15.18
CA PRO A 102 9.48 -2.07 15.21
C PRO A 102 8.05 -1.52 15.00
N MET A 103 7.79 -0.30 15.48
CA MET A 103 6.52 0.41 15.26
C MET A 103 6.34 0.90 13.81
N GLU A 104 7.43 0.91 13.02
CA GLU A 104 7.47 1.13 11.56
C GLU A 104 7.44 -0.17 10.75
N THR A 105 7.01 -1.29 11.33
CA THR A 105 6.96 -2.59 10.65
C THR A 105 5.54 -3.18 10.70
N GLU A 106 5.41 -4.50 10.69
CA GLU A 106 4.11 -5.18 10.79
C GLU A 106 3.32 -4.71 12.02
N GLN A 107 2.04 -4.42 11.82
CA GLN A 107 1.12 -3.92 12.83
C GLN A 107 0.13 -5.00 13.22
N VAL A 108 -0.23 -5.03 14.50
CA VAL A 108 -1.23 -5.96 15.04
C VAL A 108 -2.62 -5.39 14.81
N ASN A 109 -3.50 -6.16 14.15
CA ASN A 109 -4.91 -5.80 14.07
C ASN A 109 -5.62 -6.13 15.40
N GLU A 110 -6.01 -5.10 16.14
CA GLU A 110 -6.66 -5.19 17.45
C GLU A 110 -8.18 -5.44 17.41
N TYR A 111 -8.75 -5.76 16.25
CA TYR A 111 -10.19 -6.04 16.12
C TYR A 111 -10.71 -7.00 17.22
N PRO A 112 -11.79 -6.64 17.94
CA PRO A 112 -12.79 -5.61 17.59
C PRO A 112 -12.48 -4.17 18.05
N CYS A 113 -11.32 -3.91 18.65
CA CYS A 113 -10.91 -2.57 19.03
C CYS A 113 -10.48 -1.75 17.80
N THR A 114 -10.57 -0.43 17.92
CA THR A 114 -10.03 0.51 16.93
C THR A 114 -8.50 0.49 16.99
N ASN A 115 -7.87 0.41 15.83
CA ASN A 115 -6.43 0.53 15.69
C ASN A 115 -6.05 2.01 15.57
N GLU A 116 -5.12 2.45 16.41
CA GLU A 116 -4.56 3.80 16.43
C GLU A 116 -3.05 3.70 16.28
N TRP A 117 -2.52 4.09 15.12
CA TRP A 117 -1.09 4.07 14.84
C TRP A 117 -0.58 5.49 14.59
N PRO A 118 0.49 5.94 15.27
CA PRO A 118 1.05 7.27 15.06
C PRO A 118 1.79 7.32 13.73
N ILE A 119 1.18 7.94 12.72
CA ILE A 119 1.75 8.09 11.37
C ILE A 119 2.41 9.46 11.24
N GLN A 120 3.69 9.49 10.86
CA GLN A 120 4.39 10.73 10.54
C GLN A 120 4.08 11.16 9.10
N SER A 121 3.16 12.12 8.94
CA SER A 121 2.79 12.69 7.64
C SER A 121 4.01 13.10 6.81
N GLY A 122 3.99 12.78 5.51
CA GLY A 122 5.09 13.05 4.55
C GLY A 122 6.34 12.19 4.72
N LYS A 123 6.42 11.36 5.77
CA LYS A 123 7.52 10.41 6.02
C LYS A 123 7.07 8.96 6.03
N GLN A 124 5.84 8.70 6.45
CA GLN A 124 5.30 7.37 6.65
C GLN A 124 3.94 7.21 5.96
N THR A 125 3.66 5.98 5.54
CA THR A 125 2.37 5.57 5.01
C THR A 125 1.95 4.27 5.68
N LEU A 126 0.75 4.23 6.25
CA LEU A 126 0.12 3.01 6.71
C LEU A 126 -0.38 2.22 5.48
N MET A 127 0.16 1.03 5.29
CA MET A 127 -0.23 0.10 4.22
C MET A 127 -1.15 -0.95 4.80
N VAL A 128 -2.38 -1.05 4.32
CA VAL A 128 -3.36 -2.02 4.81
C VAL A 128 -3.79 -2.92 3.67
N ASN A 129 -3.43 -4.21 3.75
CA ASN A 129 -4.03 -5.23 2.91
C ASN A 129 -5.28 -5.77 3.61
N ALA A 130 -6.44 -5.29 3.17
CA ALA A 130 -7.76 -5.64 3.68
C ALA A 130 -8.40 -6.83 2.96
N ALA A 131 -7.60 -7.72 2.35
CA ALA A 131 -8.13 -8.94 1.75
C ALA A 131 -8.91 -9.77 2.77
N ILE A 132 -10.19 -10.05 2.49
CA ILE A 132 -11.08 -10.72 3.45
C ILE A 132 -10.98 -12.25 3.40
N MET A 133 -10.57 -12.78 2.25
CA MET A 133 -10.60 -14.22 1.97
C MET A 133 -9.34 -14.87 2.51
N MET A 134 -9.50 -15.96 3.26
CA MET A 134 -8.46 -16.80 3.83
C MET A 134 -8.57 -18.19 3.21
N ASN A 135 -7.43 -18.81 2.90
CA ASN A 135 -7.37 -20.20 2.50
C ASN A 135 -7.46 -21.10 3.74
N THR A 136 -8.52 -21.88 3.85
CA THR A 136 -8.78 -22.79 4.98
C THR A 136 -8.81 -24.24 4.50
N ALA A 137 -8.85 -25.19 5.42
CA ALA A 137 -9.04 -26.61 5.08
C ALA A 137 -10.35 -26.87 4.30
N GLU A 138 -11.33 -25.98 4.41
CA GLU A 138 -12.63 -26.07 3.73
C GLU A 138 -12.69 -25.20 2.44
N GLY A 139 -11.53 -24.71 1.98
CA GLY A 139 -11.41 -23.80 0.86
C GLY A 139 -11.42 -22.33 1.27
N MET A 140 -11.68 -21.45 0.29
CA MET A 140 -11.62 -20.00 0.48
C MET A 140 -12.82 -19.48 1.29
N ARG A 141 -12.56 -18.83 2.43
CA ARG A 141 -13.59 -18.30 3.34
C ARG A 141 -13.28 -16.85 3.73
N PRO A 142 -14.29 -15.97 3.94
CA PRO A 142 -14.08 -14.58 4.34
C PRO A 142 -13.77 -14.47 5.85
N ASN A 143 -12.67 -15.09 6.30
CA ASN A 143 -12.36 -15.26 7.73
C ASN A 143 -11.35 -14.25 8.27
N TYR A 144 -10.70 -13.45 7.43
CA TYR A 144 -9.84 -12.38 7.95
C TYR A 144 -10.68 -11.34 8.69
N LYS A 145 -10.19 -10.91 9.85
CA LYS A 145 -10.84 -9.86 10.65
C LYS A 145 -10.80 -8.54 9.87
N PRO A 146 -11.85 -7.71 9.95
CA PRO A 146 -11.81 -6.39 9.34
C PRO A 146 -10.80 -5.50 10.10
N PHE A 147 -10.38 -4.42 9.45
CA PHE A 147 -9.61 -3.36 10.09
C PHE A 147 -10.55 -2.22 10.48
N VAL A 148 -10.50 -1.80 11.73
CA VAL A 148 -11.11 -0.55 12.20
C VAL A 148 -9.94 0.38 12.51
N VAL A 149 -9.78 1.45 11.74
CA VAL A 149 -8.59 2.32 11.82
C VAL A 149 -9.04 3.74 12.11
N SER A 150 -8.42 4.36 13.12
CA SER A 150 -8.52 5.79 13.38
C SER A 150 -7.34 6.51 12.73
N LEU A 151 -7.62 7.60 12.01
CA LEU A 151 -6.63 8.42 11.32
C LEU A 151 -6.91 9.89 11.57
N ASP A 152 -5.90 10.61 12.06
CA ASP A 152 -5.94 12.06 12.17
C ASP A 152 -5.59 12.68 10.81
N LEU A 153 -6.60 13.26 10.14
CA LEU A 153 -6.41 13.91 8.85
C LEU A 153 -5.97 15.37 9.02
N PRO A 154 -5.01 15.85 8.21
CA PRO A 154 -4.62 17.25 8.21
C PRO A 154 -5.78 18.13 7.69
N ARG A 155 -5.83 19.37 8.17
CA ARG A 155 -6.70 20.38 7.57
C ARG A 155 -6.01 20.94 6.32
N HIS A 156 -6.56 20.66 5.16
CA HIS A 156 -6.18 21.34 3.92
C HIS A 156 -6.86 22.71 3.89
N HIS A 157 -6.08 23.78 3.74
CA HIS A 157 -6.55 25.17 3.66
C HIS A 157 -6.73 25.60 2.20
#